data_AF-A0A3N7HLX3-F1
#
_entry.id   AF-A0A3N7HLX3-F1
#
_cell.length_a   1.000
_cell.length_b   1.000
_cell.length_c   1.000
_cell.angle_alpha   90.00
_cell.angle_beta   90.00
_cell.angle_gamma   90.00
#
_symmetry.space_group_name_H-M   'P 1'
#
loop_
_entity.id
_entity.type
_entity.pdbx_description
1 polymer ?
#
loop_
_entity_poly.entity_id
_entity_poly.type
_entity_poly.pdbx_seq_one_letter_code
_entity_poly.pdbx_strand_id
1 'polypeptide(L)'
;MRAHSNFAEYVPLALLLLAFMETGGAGPVFLHAMGASLLVGRVVHAYGVSQLKERFAFRVVGMTLTFVPLLACASRLLIQRLPLAFL
;
A
#
# COMPACT_ATOMS: atom_id res chain seq x y z
N MET A 1 -20.79 -5.26 3.89
CA MET A 1 -19.59 -5.07 4.73
C MET A 1 -18.25 -5.50 4.10
N ARG A 2 -18.12 -5.68 2.76
CA ARG A 2 -16.84 -6.13 2.16
C ARG A 2 -15.78 -5.03 2.03
N ALA A 3 -16.18 -3.77 1.80
CA ALA A 3 -15.25 -2.66 1.64
C ALA A 3 -14.46 -2.33 2.94
N HIS A 4 -15.11 -2.43 4.10
CA HIS A 4 -14.45 -2.24 5.40
C HIS A 4 -13.47 -3.36 5.74
N SER A 5 -13.83 -4.63 5.49
CA SER A 5 -12.90 -5.77 5.68
C SER A 5 -11.64 -5.58 4.84
N ASN A 6 -11.80 -5.26 3.56
CA ASN A 6 -10.68 -5.00 2.66
C ASN A 6 -9.80 -3.83 3.16
N PHE A 7 -10.40 -2.75 3.67
CA PHE A 7 -9.61 -1.66 4.26
C PHE A 7 -8.80 -2.14 5.48
N ALA A 8 -9.44 -2.90 6.39
CA ALA A 8 -8.82 -3.43 7.60
C ALA A 8 -7.72 -4.47 7.32
N GLU A 9 -7.80 -5.19 6.20
CA GLU A 9 -6.80 -6.17 5.78
C GLU A 9 -5.51 -5.51 5.26
N TYR A 10 -5.63 -4.45 4.46
CA TYR A 10 -4.47 -3.90 3.72
C TYR A 10 -3.89 -2.63 4.33
N VAL A 11 -4.73 -1.71 4.80
CA VAL A 11 -4.26 -0.37 5.20
C VAL A 11 -3.43 -0.38 6.47
N PRO A 12 -3.82 -1.08 7.56
CA PRO A 12 -3.00 -1.14 8.76
C PRO A 12 -1.60 -1.71 8.49
N LEU A 13 -1.51 -2.77 7.68
CA LEU A 13 -0.24 -3.37 7.31
C LEU A 13 0.61 -2.43 6.44
N ALA A 14 0.01 -1.74 5.47
CA ALA A 14 0.73 -0.77 4.63
C ALA A 14 1.29 0.40 5.45
N LEU A 15 0.52 0.92 6.41
CA LEU A 15 0.97 1.98 7.31
C LEU A 15 2.09 1.49 8.25
N LEU A 16 1.99 0.26 8.76
CA LEU A 16 3.04 -0.35 9.59
C LEU A 16 4.36 -0.47 8.81
N LEU A 17 4.31 -0.94 7.57
CA LEU A 17 5.49 -1.03 6.71
C LEU A 17 6.08 0.36 6.40
N LEU A 18 5.24 1.37 6.15
CA LEU A 18 5.70 2.74 5.96
C LEU A 18 6.39 3.30 7.22
N ALA A 19 5.86 3.02 8.41
CA ALA A 19 6.48 3.41 9.67
C ALA A 19 7.85 2.73 9.87
N PHE A 20 8.00 1.46 9.49
CA PHE A 20 9.30 0.78 9.51
C PHE A 20 10.27 1.36 8.48
N MET A 21 9.79 1.76 7.31
CA MET A 21 10.62 2.43 6.30
C MET A 21 11.09 3.81 6.80
N GLU A 22 10.21 4.58 7.45
CA GLU A 22 10.54 5.88 8.03
C GLU A 22 11.57 5.77 9.15
N THR A 23 11.35 4.87 10.12
CA THR A 23 12.32 4.61 11.20
C THR A 23 13.62 3.98 10.69
N GLY A 24 13.59 3.33 9.53
CA GLY A 24 14.76 2.84 8.80
C GLY A 24 15.50 3.90 7.98
N GLY A 25 15.10 5.17 8.04
CA GLY A 25 15.78 6.27 7.35
C GLY A 25 15.49 6.37 5.85
N ALA A 26 14.34 5.85 5.38
CA ALA A 26 13.94 6.03 3.99
C ALA A 26 13.75 7.52 3.64
N GLY A 27 14.18 7.90 2.44
CA GLY A 27 14.08 9.29 1.99
C GLY A 27 12.63 9.77 1.90
N PRO A 28 12.39 11.08 2.14
CA PRO A 28 11.03 11.64 2.23
C PRO A 28 10.23 11.46 0.93
N VAL A 29 10.87 11.57 -0.24
CA VAL A 29 10.21 11.38 -1.54
C VAL A 29 9.61 9.98 -1.68
N PHE A 30 10.35 8.94 -1.25
CA PHE A 30 9.86 7.56 -1.30
C PHE A 30 8.65 7.37 -0.38
N LEU A 31 8.74 7.87 0.87
CA LEU A 31 7.66 7.76 1.85
C LEU A 31 6.38 8.46 1.37
N HIS A 32 6.51 9.69 0.86
CA HIS A 32 5.36 10.45 0.36
C HIS A 32 4.77 9.80 -0.90
N ALA A 33 5.59 9.27 -1.81
CA ALA A 33 5.10 8.58 -2.99
C ALA A 33 4.29 7.32 -2.62
N MET A 34 4.80 6.52 -1.68
CA MET A 34 4.12 5.31 -1.21
C MET A 34 2.85 5.63 -0.43
N GLY A 35 2.89 6.64 0.46
CA GLY A 35 1.71 7.12 1.20
C GLY A 35 0.64 7.70 0.28
N ALA A 36 1.04 8.51 -0.72
CA ALA A 36 0.12 9.05 -1.71
C ALA A 36 -0.50 7.94 -2.57
N SER A 37 0.29 6.95 -3.00
CA SER A 37 -0.22 5.77 -3.72
C SER A 37 -1.28 5.04 -2.89
N LEU A 38 -1.02 4.79 -1.61
CA LEU A 38 -1.98 4.17 -0.70
C LEU A 38 -3.27 4.99 -0.59
N LEU A 39 -3.15 6.29 -0.33
CA LEU A 39 -4.28 7.21 -0.17
C LEU A 39 -5.15 7.23 -1.43
N VAL A 40 -4.54 7.49 -2.60
CA VAL A 40 -5.24 7.54 -3.89
C VAL A 40 -5.87 6.19 -4.21
N GLY A 41 -5.14 5.09 -3.99
CA GLY A 41 -5.66 3.73 -4.19
C GLY A 41 -6.91 3.45 -3.37
N ARG A 42 -6.93 3.85 -2.09
CA ARG A 42 -8.10 3.67 -1.22
C ARG A 42 -9.29 4.53 -1.63
N VAL A 43 -9.05 5.78 -2.03
CA VAL A 43 -10.12 6.67 -2.52
C VAL A 43 -10.73 6.12 -3.82
N VAL A 44 -9.88 5.73 -4.78
CA VAL A 44 -10.32 5.16 -6.06
C VAL A 44 -11.07 3.85 -5.86
N HIS A 45 -10.58 2.96 -4.98
CA HIS A 45 -11.26 1.70 -4.68
C HIS A 45 -12.62 1.94 -4.00
N ALA A 46 -12.67 2.81 -2.98
CA ALA A 46 -13.91 3.13 -2.29
C ALA A 46 -14.94 3.76 -3.24
N TYR A 47 -14.51 4.66 -4.12
CA TYR A 47 -15.34 5.22 -5.17
C TYR A 47 -15.88 4.15 -6.11
N GLY A 48 -15.03 3.21 -6.55
CA GLY A 48 -15.43 2.13 -7.46
C GLY A 48 -16.48 1.19 -6.88
N VAL A 49 -16.39 0.88 -5.58
CA VAL A 49 -17.33 -0.02 -4.87
C VAL A 49 -18.61 0.71 -4.42
N SER A 50 -18.61 2.04 -4.33
CA SER A 50 -19.81 2.80 -3.94
C SER A 50 -20.79 3.05 -5.09
N GLN A 51 -20.43 2.70 -6.33
CA GLN A 51 -21.28 2.92 -7.50
C GLN A 51 -22.37 1.84 -7.64
N LEU A 52 -23.59 2.24 -8.00
CA LEU A 52 -24.69 1.32 -8.36
C LEU A 52 -24.33 0.40 -9.53
N LYS A 53 -23.60 0.93 -10.53
CA LYS A 53 -23.02 0.16 -11.63
C LYS A 53 -21.50 0.18 -11.51
N GLU A 54 -20.97 -0.78 -10.76
CA GLU A 54 -19.53 -0.88 -10.53
C GLU A 54 -18.76 -0.98 -11.85
N ARG A 55 -17.86 -0.03 -12.10
CA ARG A 55 -16.82 -0.18 -13.13
C ARG A 55 -15.66 -0.93 -12.50
N PHE A 56 -15.51 -2.20 -12.87
CA PHE A 56 -14.48 -3.10 -12.33
C PHE A 56 -13.06 -2.52 -12.40
N ALA A 57 -12.77 -1.69 -13.41
CA ALA A 57 -11.50 -0.99 -13.56
C ALA A 57 -11.08 -0.17 -12.32
N PHE A 58 -12.00 0.52 -11.64
CA PHE A 58 -11.66 1.31 -10.45
C PHE A 58 -11.25 0.42 -9.27
N ARG A 59 -11.85 -0.77 -9.16
CA ARG A 59 -11.45 -1.75 -8.13
C ARG A 59 -10.05 -2.27 -8.40
N VAL A 60 -9.74 -2.61 -9.65
CA VAL A 60 -8.41 -3.08 -10.05
C VAL A 60 -7.37 -2.00 -9.80
N VAL A 61 -7.56 -0.80 -10.33
CA VAL A 61 -6.62 0.31 -10.17
C VAL A 61 -6.41 0.65 -8.69
N GLY A 62 -7.50 0.76 -7.93
CA GLY A 62 -7.43 1.06 -6.49
C GLY A 62 -6.69 -0.03 -5.69
N MET A 63 -6.91 -1.31 -6.02
CA MET A 63 -6.17 -2.41 -5.39
C MET A 63 -4.70 -2.40 -5.82
N THR A 64 -4.38 -2.22 -7.10
CA THR A 64 -2.99 -2.13 -7.58
C THR A 64 -2.22 -1.04 -6.85
N LEU A 65 -2.79 0.17 -6.74
CA LEU A 65 -2.18 1.28 -5.99
C LEU A 65 -2.03 1.01 -4.48
N THR A 66 -2.87 0.13 -3.90
CA THR A 66 -2.76 -0.33 -2.51
C THR A 66 -1.66 -1.38 -2.35
N PHE A 67 -1.46 -2.26 -3.32
CA PHE A 67 -0.42 -3.30 -3.29
C PHE A 67 0.98 -2.76 -3.56
N VAL A 68 1.14 -1.66 -4.32
CA VAL A 68 2.43 -1.01 -4.56
C VAL A 68 3.20 -0.72 -3.26
N PRO A 69 2.65 0.03 -2.28
CA PRO A 69 3.36 0.31 -1.02
C PRO A 69 3.59 -0.96 -0.19
N LEU A 70 2.65 -1.92 -0.19
CA LEU A 70 2.81 -3.19 0.54
C LEU A 70 4.03 -3.96 0.01
N LEU A 71 4.08 -4.19 -1.30
CA LEU A 71 5.16 -4.97 -1.92
C LEU A 71 6.49 -4.23 -1.88
N ALA A 72 6.50 -2.94 -2.26
CA ALA A 72 7.74 -2.16 -2.30
C ALA A 72 8.39 -2.01 -0.92
N CYS A 73 7.60 -1.68 0.11
CA CYS A 73 8.12 -1.54 1.46
C CYS A 73 8.53 -2.89 2.06
N ALA A 74 7.72 -3.94 1.88
CA ALA A 74 8.06 -5.28 2.36
C ALA A 74 9.36 -5.80 1.70
N SER A 75 9.46 -5.74 0.37
CA SER A 75 10.67 -6.19 -0.34
C SER A 75 11.90 -5.41 0.08
N ARG A 76 11.81 -4.07 0.16
CA ARG A 76 12.94 -3.24 0.58
C ARG A 76 13.37 -3.52 2.02
N LEU A 77 12.41 -3.68 2.93
CA LEU A 77 12.70 -4.00 4.33
C LEU A 77 13.36 -5.37 4.45
N LEU A 78 12.85 -6.38 3.72
CA LEU A 78 13.45 -7.71 3.70
C LEU A 78 14.89 -7.67 3.16
N ILE A 79 15.14 -6.96 2.05
CA ILE A 79 16.51 -6.83 1.49
C ILE A 79 17.46 -6.14 2.48
N GLN A 80 16.99 -5.12 3.19
CA GLN A 80 17.82 -4.39 4.16
C GLN A 80 18.12 -5.18 5.44
N ARG A 81 17.24 -6.11 5.81
CA ARG A 81 17.29 -6.80 7.11
C ARG A 81 17.67 -8.27 7.02
N LEU A 82 17.46 -8.94 5.87
CA LEU A 82 18.01 -10.26 5.65
C LEU A 82 19.52 -10.15 5.39
N PRO A 83 20.34 -11.02 5.98
CA PRO A 83 21.79 -11.07 5.78
C PRO A 83 22.21 -11.59 4.38
N LEU A 84 21.34 -11.50 3.36
CA LEU A 84 21.64 -11.89 1.98
C LEU A 84 22.72 -11.00 1.33
N ALA A 85 23.12 -9.91 1.98
CA ALA A 85 24.24 -9.07 1.54
C ALA A 85 25.63 -9.57 2.01
N PHE A 86 25.71 -10.67 2.76
CA PHE A 86 26.96 -11.24 3.31
C PHE A 86 27.22 -12.71 2.91
N LEU A 87 26.47 -13.25 1.94
CA LEU A 87 26.72 -14.56 1.31
C LEU A 87 27.04 -14.34 -0.17
#